data_AF-F1VZV1-F1
#
_entry.id   AF-F1VZV1-F1
#
_cell.length_a   1.000
_cell.length_b   1.000
_cell.length_c   1.000
_cell.angle_alpha   90.00
_cell.angle_beta   90.00
_cell.angle_gamma   90.00
#
_symmetry.space_group_name_H-M   'P 1'
#
loop_
_entity.id
_entity.type
_entity.pdbx_description
1 polymer ?
#
loop_
_entity_poly.entity_id
_entity_poly.type
_entity_poly.pdbx_seq_one_letter_code
_entity_poly.pdbx_strand_id
1 'polypeptide(L)'
;MSNVAIHQHAHEAQVPPVGEFHMNIFNEDRPELSYRTSYTMAVSPEERAEQANKDFAEIAQKLPAHSDAHMHPWSYVQKGLDLKEMVARMDQINCKYSVIMPIPTSIISLMGDSERAEWTLLRSSGPLHHCGPSYYVPKEFNKPGLELSPEFAVKVQTLISLNVDTEVDDYTADSFIVLTKAEQDRLDPMVTGLHLGSSFADMSLFKKMLRNPGVFTGAGELTLNKELVEVLYADKSGQASLHERAIIVGEETMKPDTHIGPAKQLMAALGVAGMPACIHCDIGHYLDAPNDPPKNLAVFSDFLADEKVRHTTIVWAHAGGLGRFVKQSNRHMDELENMLAKHPNLVLDISWNEVAKQLTGDGLDPEAATQRLNGWIAFLNKHSERIMFGSDALAPQSNEVWTNTLRTYSGLLEKLTDEARNNILLKTYERIYVGARRNVRKFENLVLPNIKDKLTDPTVDAMDMAALRIFRDQLYADSEPLASTASNRTITSEDYDRCDDRLKGRAMVAKVVKDLEKANAIIQRKNDEIGALKTRLALFEGLEVAGPSGRPQPEVPEAPEAPAPVIAQAAVAGTPPQPQRTKTPRPLPAQEPQLARQALQAQQTMGLVRPAAPQPSVGGLSIQDRIRELQNRGLNRG
;
A
#
# COMPACT_ATOMS: atom_id res chain seq x y z
N MET A 1 56.57 7.54 -54.62
CA MET A 1 57.74 8.39 -54.90
C MET A 1 57.22 9.75 -55.34
N SER A 2 57.65 10.90 -54.85
CA SER A 2 58.38 11.23 -53.61
C SER A 2 58.13 12.72 -53.37
N ASN A 3 57.88 13.15 -52.13
CA ASN A 3 58.53 14.33 -51.55
C ASN A 3 58.07 14.51 -50.09
N VAL A 4 59.07 14.58 -49.21
CA VAL A 4 58.94 14.84 -47.78
C VAL A 4 59.30 16.30 -47.56
N ALA A 5 58.54 17.01 -46.74
CA ALA A 5 58.98 18.24 -46.11
C ALA A 5 58.52 18.22 -44.65
N ILE A 6 59.47 18.04 -43.73
CA ILE A 6 59.28 18.22 -42.29
C ILE A 6 59.95 19.55 -41.95
N HIS A 7 59.24 20.48 -41.31
CA HIS A 7 59.83 21.40 -40.31
C HIS A 7 58.76 22.01 -39.39
N GLN A 8 58.73 21.48 -38.16
CA GLN A 8 58.71 22.18 -36.86
C GLN A 8 57.77 23.38 -36.57
N HIS A 9 56.96 23.14 -35.52
CA HIS A 9 56.68 24.03 -34.38
C HIS A 9 55.77 25.28 -34.52
N ALA A 10 54.53 25.12 -34.01
CA ALA A 10 54.09 25.62 -32.69
C ALA A 10 52.93 26.66 -32.62
N HIS A 11 52.12 26.46 -31.57
CA HIS A 11 51.05 27.28 -30.96
C HIS A 11 49.71 27.52 -31.69
N GLU A 12 48.66 27.18 -30.94
CA GLU A 12 47.32 27.77 -30.84
C GLU A 12 46.41 27.86 -32.08
N ALA A 13 45.31 27.11 -32.03
CA ALA A 13 44.16 27.24 -32.93
C ALA A 13 42.87 27.44 -32.13
N GLN A 14 42.19 28.56 -32.39
CA GLN A 14 40.89 28.92 -31.84
C GLN A 14 39.73 28.29 -32.63
N VAL A 15 38.54 28.26 -32.02
CA VAL A 15 37.29 27.76 -32.62
C VAL A 15 36.70 28.79 -33.60
N PRO A 16 36.24 28.41 -34.82
CA PRO A 16 35.54 29.31 -35.73
C PRO A 16 34.03 29.42 -35.43
N PRO A 17 33.36 30.53 -35.80
CA PRO A 17 32.02 30.87 -35.30
C PRO A 17 30.85 30.28 -36.11
N VAL A 18 29.67 30.33 -35.46
CA VAL A 18 28.36 29.84 -35.94
C VAL A 18 27.75 30.77 -37.00
N GLY A 19 27.06 30.20 -38.00
CA GLY A 19 26.25 30.92 -38.97
C GLY A 19 24.75 30.62 -38.82
N GLU A 20 23.92 31.66 -38.92
CA GLU A 20 22.46 31.62 -38.78
C GLU A 20 21.75 31.17 -40.07
N PHE A 21 20.55 30.58 -39.94
CA PHE A 21 19.53 30.59 -41.00
C PHE A 21 18.13 30.73 -40.37
N HIS A 22 17.47 31.86 -40.66
CA HIS A 22 16.08 32.12 -40.31
C HIS A 22 15.17 31.92 -41.52
N MET A 23 13.97 31.36 -41.30
CA MET A 23 12.81 31.48 -42.19
C MET A 23 11.57 31.71 -41.33
N ASN A 24 10.97 32.90 -41.44
CA ASN A 24 9.73 33.25 -40.75
C ASN A 24 8.50 32.81 -41.55
N ILE A 25 7.45 32.40 -40.84
CA ILE A 25 6.07 32.46 -41.35
C ILE A 25 5.24 33.13 -40.24
N PHE A 26 4.88 34.40 -40.46
CA PHE A 26 3.93 35.13 -39.62
C PHE A 26 2.57 35.18 -40.32
N ASN A 27 1.50 35.23 -39.52
CA ASN A 27 0.15 35.57 -39.95
C ASN A 27 -0.16 36.97 -39.39
N GLU A 28 -0.61 37.90 -40.24
CA GLU A 28 -0.54 39.35 -39.96
C GLU A 28 -1.74 39.91 -39.17
N ASP A 29 -2.82 39.14 -38.99
CA ASP A 29 -4.14 39.69 -38.62
C ASP A 29 -4.42 39.94 -37.12
N ARG A 30 -3.50 39.67 -36.18
CA ARG A 30 -3.73 39.91 -34.72
C ARG A 30 -2.47 40.31 -33.93
N PRO A 31 -2.12 41.61 -33.84
CA PRO A 31 -0.99 42.08 -33.03
C PRO A 31 -1.22 42.03 -31.51
N GLU A 32 -2.48 42.09 -31.06
CA GLU A 32 -2.82 42.42 -29.66
C GLU A 32 -2.64 41.28 -28.63
N LEU A 33 -2.36 40.06 -29.09
CA LEU A 33 -2.36 38.85 -28.24
C LEU A 33 -0.98 38.23 -27.99
N SER A 34 0.10 38.87 -28.45
CA SER A 34 1.46 38.39 -28.15
C SER A 34 1.91 38.85 -26.75
N TYR A 35 1.59 38.07 -25.72
CA TYR A 35 2.41 38.05 -24.51
C TYR A 35 3.77 37.45 -24.88
N ARG A 36 4.71 38.32 -25.30
CA ARG A 36 6.12 37.96 -25.46
C ARG A 36 6.72 37.71 -24.07
N THR A 37 6.68 36.46 -23.61
CA THR A 37 7.76 35.94 -22.76
C THR A 37 9.04 36.00 -23.58
N SER A 38 9.83 37.05 -23.35
CA SER A 38 11.19 37.14 -23.85
C SER A 38 11.98 35.95 -23.30
N TYR A 39 12.40 35.05 -24.20
CA TYR A 39 13.37 34.00 -23.88
C TYR A 39 14.68 34.67 -23.43
N THR A 40 14.87 34.79 -22.12
CA THR A 40 16.19 34.96 -21.53
C THR A 40 16.99 33.67 -21.70
N MET A 41 18.32 33.81 -21.73
CA MET A 41 19.25 32.75 -22.12
C MET A 41 19.09 31.48 -21.29
N ALA A 42 19.55 30.34 -21.83
CA ALA A 42 19.38 29.01 -21.25
C ALA A 42 20.07 28.84 -19.89
N VAL A 43 19.40 29.31 -18.84
CA VAL A 43 19.72 29.08 -17.42
C VAL A 43 19.86 27.57 -17.19
N SER A 44 20.90 27.12 -16.50
CA SER A 44 21.08 25.70 -16.18
C SER A 44 19.98 25.20 -15.23
N PRO A 45 19.73 23.87 -15.11
CA PRO A 45 18.82 23.35 -14.09
C PRO A 45 19.23 23.76 -12.66
N GLU A 46 20.54 23.86 -12.41
CA GLU A 46 21.11 24.26 -11.12
C GLU A 46 20.91 25.76 -10.88
N GLU A 47 21.18 26.62 -11.87
CA GLU A 47 20.92 28.06 -11.80
C GLU A 47 19.42 28.37 -11.66
N ARG A 48 18.53 27.58 -12.29
CA ARG A 48 17.07 27.67 -12.09
C ARG A 48 16.67 27.28 -10.67
N ALA A 49 17.24 26.20 -10.13
CA ALA A 49 17.01 25.80 -8.75
C ALA A 49 17.55 26.86 -7.77
N GLU A 50 18.70 27.45 -8.04
CA GLU A 50 19.30 28.51 -7.22
C GLU A 50 18.47 29.81 -7.25
N GLN A 51 17.98 30.22 -8.43
CA GLN A 51 17.09 31.37 -8.55
C GLN A 51 15.73 31.11 -7.86
N ALA A 52 15.12 29.95 -8.10
CA ALA A 52 13.89 29.55 -7.40
C ALA A 52 14.09 29.53 -5.88
N ASN A 53 15.22 29.03 -5.38
CA ASN A 53 15.56 29.04 -3.96
C ASN A 53 15.80 30.46 -3.39
N LYS A 54 16.28 31.42 -4.20
CA LYS A 54 16.40 32.83 -3.81
C LYS A 54 15.03 33.49 -3.70
N ASP A 55 14.17 33.32 -4.70
CA ASP A 55 12.79 33.84 -4.71
C ASP A 55 11.94 33.17 -3.62
N PHE A 56 12.26 31.93 -3.25
CA PHE A 56 11.63 31.20 -2.16
C PHE A 56 11.88 31.83 -0.76
N ALA A 57 12.95 32.60 -0.56
CA ALA A 57 13.29 33.14 0.76
C ALA A 57 12.20 34.08 1.33
N GLU A 58 11.45 34.79 0.50
CA GLU A 58 10.30 35.61 0.91
C GLU A 58 9.01 34.79 1.13
N ILE A 59 8.92 33.62 0.52
CA ILE A 59 7.77 32.68 0.63
C ILE A 59 7.92 31.81 1.88
N ALA A 60 9.14 31.35 2.15
CA ALA A 60 9.53 30.55 3.33
C ALA A 60 8.99 31.13 4.64
N GLN A 61 9.13 32.44 4.83
CA GLN A 61 8.70 33.15 6.04
C GLN A 61 7.16 33.15 6.26
N LYS A 62 6.38 32.74 5.25
CA LYS A 62 4.91 32.70 5.29
C LYS A 62 4.34 31.29 5.38
N LEU A 63 5.18 30.25 5.26
CA LEU A 63 4.69 28.87 5.36
C LEU A 63 4.34 28.51 6.81
N PRO A 64 3.15 27.92 7.06
CA PRO A 64 2.79 27.47 8.39
C PRO A 64 3.71 26.33 8.84
N ALA A 65 3.95 26.25 10.15
CA ALA A 65 4.65 25.11 10.73
C ALA A 65 3.83 23.84 10.47
N HIS A 66 4.46 22.84 9.85
CA HIS A 66 3.81 21.60 9.43
C HIS A 66 4.73 20.40 9.60
N SER A 67 4.20 19.20 9.43
CA SER A 67 4.94 17.96 9.31
C SER A 67 4.51 17.26 8.02
N ASP A 68 5.43 16.56 7.37
CA ASP A 68 5.21 15.91 6.09
C ASP A 68 5.00 14.39 6.28
N ALA A 69 3.75 13.97 6.25
CA ALA A 69 3.33 12.57 6.40
C ALA A 69 3.71 11.64 5.23
N HIS A 70 4.14 12.19 4.09
CA HIS A 70 4.30 11.45 2.84
C HIS A 70 5.37 12.11 1.97
N MET A 71 6.60 11.61 1.99
CA MET A 71 7.76 12.25 1.33
C MET A 71 8.74 11.19 0.82
N HIS A 72 9.03 11.23 -0.49
CA HIS A 72 9.96 10.30 -1.15
C HIS A 72 11.28 11.03 -1.44
N PRO A 73 12.34 10.91 -0.61
CA PRO A 73 13.56 11.68 -0.81
C PRO A 73 14.33 11.22 -2.06
N TRP A 74 14.10 9.98 -2.51
CA TRP A 74 14.76 9.38 -3.65
C TRP A 74 13.77 8.84 -4.70
N SER A 75 14.24 8.84 -5.93
CA SER A 75 13.58 8.28 -7.10
C SER A 75 13.66 6.75 -7.14
N TYR A 76 12.96 6.14 -8.10
CA TYR A 76 12.96 4.70 -8.40
C TYR A 76 14.33 4.07 -8.77
N VAL A 77 15.41 4.88 -8.77
CA VAL A 77 16.81 4.42 -8.91
C VAL A 77 17.68 4.76 -7.69
N GLN A 78 17.02 5.04 -6.56
CA GLN A 78 17.62 5.46 -5.28
C GLN A 78 18.58 6.66 -5.42
N LYS A 79 18.17 7.66 -6.19
CA LYS A 79 18.84 8.97 -6.31
C LYS A 79 17.89 10.11 -5.98
N GLY A 80 18.39 11.10 -5.24
CA GLY A 80 17.62 12.28 -4.85
C GLY A 80 18.32 13.05 -3.75
N LEU A 81 17.57 13.42 -2.72
CA LEU A 81 17.99 14.32 -1.65
C LEU A 81 18.88 13.61 -0.61
N ASP A 82 20.02 14.21 -0.25
CA ASP A 82 20.79 13.78 0.93
C ASP A 82 20.01 14.07 2.22
N LEU A 83 20.11 13.21 3.25
CA LEU A 83 19.27 13.38 4.46
C LEU A 83 19.69 14.56 5.36
N LYS A 84 20.95 15.03 5.30
CA LYS A 84 21.35 16.27 6.00
C LYS A 84 20.86 17.49 5.23
N GLU A 85 20.94 17.45 3.90
CA GLU A 85 20.31 18.46 3.05
C GLU A 85 18.79 18.49 3.26
N MET A 86 18.14 17.34 3.42
CA MET A 86 16.73 17.22 3.73
C MET A 86 16.36 17.95 5.02
N VAL A 87 17.08 17.72 6.13
CA VAL A 87 16.81 18.44 7.39
C VAL A 87 17.09 19.95 7.26
N ALA A 88 18.15 20.35 6.55
CA ALA A 88 18.44 21.76 6.31
C ALA A 88 17.33 22.45 5.47
N ARG A 89 16.79 21.77 4.46
CA ARG A 89 15.65 22.24 3.67
C ARG A 89 14.35 22.23 4.47
N MET A 90 14.14 21.27 5.37
CA MET A 90 12.99 21.24 6.29
C MET A 90 12.91 22.53 7.14
N ASP A 91 14.04 23.01 7.64
CA ASP A 91 14.09 24.29 8.39
C ASP A 91 13.75 25.49 7.49
N GLN A 92 14.18 25.49 6.23
CA GLN A 92 13.86 26.53 5.26
C GLN A 92 12.38 26.56 4.85
N ILE A 93 11.67 25.44 4.93
CA ILE A 93 10.24 25.34 4.57
C ILE A 93 9.30 25.31 5.79
N ASN A 94 9.83 25.43 7.01
CA ASN A 94 9.07 25.31 8.27
C ASN A 94 8.42 23.91 8.48
N CYS A 95 9.08 22.86 7.99
CA CYS A 95 8.69 21.47 8.20
C CYS A 95 9.35 20.90 9.46
N LYS A 96 8.54 20.58 10.48
CA LYS A 96 8.96 20.11 11.79
C LYS A 96 9.37 18.63 11.79
N TYR A 97 8.59 17.77 11.14
CA TYR A 97 8.89 16.35 11.01
C TYR A 97 8.61 15.86 9.59
N SER A 98 9.34 14.89 9.09
CA SER A 98 9.05 14.25 7.81
C SER A 98 9.24 12.74 7.92
N VAL A 99 8.37 11.99 7.24
CA VAL A 99 8.68 10.59 6.95
C VAL A 99 9.87 10.52 5.97
N ILE A 100 10.57 9.39 5.94
CA ILE A 100 11.41 8.98 4.82
C ILE A 100 10.73 7.76 4.20
N MET A 101 10.16 7.93 3.02
CA MET A 101 9.31 6.95 2.35
C MET A 101 9.87 6.69 0.95
N PRO A 102 10.92 5.87 0.79
CA PRO A 102 11.59 5.71 -0.51
C PRO A 102 10.81 4.77 -1.44
N ILE A 103 10.82 5.06 -2.74
CA ILE A 103 10.09 4.27 -3.75
C ILE A 103 10.70 2.85 -3.84
N PRO A 104 9.96 1.78 -3.47
CA PRO A 104 10.50 0.42 -3.40
C PRO A 104 10.39 -0.33 -4.73
N THR A 105 10.25 0.36 -5.86
CA THR A 105 10.07 -0.27 -7.18
C THR A 105 11.12 0.20 -8.16
N SER A 106 11.97 -0.71 -8.63
CA SER A 106 12.86 -0.49 -9.77
C SER A 106 12.11 -0.65 -11.09
N ILE A 107 12.30 0.28 -12.03
CA ILE A 107 11.79 0.19 -13.40
C ILE A 107 12.80 -0.58 -14.28
N ILE A 108 12.36 -1.71 -14.83
CA ILE A 108 13.09 -2.49 -15.84
C ILE A 108 12.45 -2.27 -17.21
N SER A 109 13.27 -1.95 -18.22
CA SER A 109 12.85 -1.90 -19.63
C SER A 109 12.67 -3.31 -20.17
N LEU A 110 11.52 -3.59 -20.78
CA LEU A 110 11.26 -4.83 -21.52
C LEU A 110 11.70 -4.71 -23.00
N MET A 111 11.90 -3.48 -23.48
CA MET A 111 12.50 -3.21 -24.79
C MET A 111 13.98 -3.65 -24.80
N GLY A 112 14.36 -4.43 -25.80
CA GLY A 112 15.74 -4.94 -25.95
C GLY A 112 16.76 -3.83 -26.24
N ASP A 113 18.05 -4.15 -26.08
CA ASP A 113 19.14 -3.14 -26.11
C ASP A 113 19.18 -2.26 -27.37
N SER A 114 18.72 -2.76 -28.52
CA SER A 114 18.62 -1.99 -29.76
C SER A 114 17.51 -0.92 -29.75
N GLU A 115 16.37 -1.19 -29.13
CA GLU A 115 15.23 -0.25 -29.05
C GLU A 115 15.35 0.68 -27.83
N ARG A 116 16.04 0.21 -26.79
CA ARG A 116 16.42 0.99 -25.59
C ARG A 116 17.26 2.24 -25.93
N ALA A 117 17.94 2.24 -27.08
CA ALA A 117 18.71 3.38 -27.59
C ALA A 117 17.83 4.50 -28.16
N GLU A 118 16.62 4.20 -28.66
CA GLU A 118 15.65 5.21 -29.10
C GLU A 118 14.74 5.64 -27.94
N TRP A 119 14.33 4.69 -27.09
CA TRP A 119 13.51 4.90 -25.89
C TRP A 119 14.29 5.51 -24.71
N THR A 120 14.82 6.70 -24.96
CA THR A 120 15.76 7.39 -24.08
C THR A 120 15.08 8.09 -22.91
N LEU A 121 14.63 7.28 -21.95
CA LEU A 121 14.53 7.63 -20.53
C LEU A 121 15.87 8.15 -19.93
N LEU A 122 16.97 8.09 -20.69
CA LEU A 122 18.35 8.30 -20.22
C LEU A 122 19.30 9.12 -21.12
N ARG A 123 18.91 9.55 -22.34
CA ARG A 123 19.80 10.37 -23.20
C ARG A 123 19.08 11.37 -24.12
N SER A 124 19.06 12.62 -23.71
CA SER A 124 19.38 13.74 -24.60
C SER A 124 19.84 14.94 -23.77
N SER A 125 21.17 15.15 -23.71
CA SER A 125 21.82 16.41 -23.29
C SER A 125 21.48 16.99 -21.89
N GLY A 126 21.11 16.18 -20.90
CA GLY A 126 20.99 16.64 -19.51
C GLY A 126 20.73 15.55 -18.46
N PRO A 127 20.92 15.84 -17.16
CA PRO A 127 20.42 15.04 -16.04
C PRO A 127 18.89 15.25 -15.92
N LEU A 128 18.03 14.35 -15.42
CA LEU A 128 18.12 13.05 -14.74
C LEU A 128 16.92 12.16 -15.17
N HIS A 129 16.83 10.96 -14.57
CA HIS A 129 15.64 10.09 -14.50
C HIS A 129 14.32 10.88 -14.26
N HIS A 130 13.22 10.49 -14.93
CA HIS A 130 11.94 11.23 -14.87
C HIS A 130 11.19 10.98 -13.55
N CYS A 131 11.32 11.89 -12.60
CA CYS A 131 10.75 11.79 -11.25
C CYS A 131 9.44 12.60 -11.11
N GLY A 132 8.53 12.46 -12.09
CA GLY A 132 7.23 13.12 -12.08
C GLY A 132 6.11 12.25 -11.46
N PRO A 133 4.87 12.78 -11.34
CA PRO A 133 3.71 12.10 -10.74
C PRO A 133 3.20 10.86 -11.53
N SER A 134 3.95 10.43 -12.55
CA SER A 134 3.77 9.14 -13.21
C SER A 134 5.14 8.72 -13.78
N TYR A 135 6.12 8.48 -12.89
CA TYR A 135 7.47 8.04 -13.26
C TYR A 135 7.46 6.66 -13.98
N TYR A 136 6.44 5.85 -13.71
CA TYR A 136 6.07 4.61 -14.38
C TYR A 136 5.28 4.82 -15.70
N VAL A 137 5.08 6.06 -16.16
CA VAL A 137 4.53 6.36 -17.49
C VAL A 137 5.63 6.99 -18.34
N PRO A 138 6.04 6.35 -19.46
CA PRO A 138 7.06 6.90 -20.34
C PRO A 138 6.75 8.31 -20.85
N LYS A 139 7.80 9.12 -21.02
CA LYS A 139 7.74 10.58 -21.23
C LYS A 139 6.96 10.99 -22.48
N GLU A 140 7.04 10.22 -23.56
CA GLU A 140 6.29 10.41 -24.81
C GLU A 140 4.77 10.26 -24.65
N PHE A 141 4.32 9.55 -23.62
CA PHE A 141 2.91 9.42 -23.26
C PHE A 141 2.49 10.32 -22.10
N ASN A 142 3.44 10.74 -21.26
CA ASN A 142 3.19 11.51 -20.03
C ASN A 142 2.85 12.98 -20.32
N LYS A 143 1.70 13.21 -20.97
CA LYS A 143 1.18 14.52 -21.39
C LYS A 143 0.18 15.07 -20.37
N PRO A 144 0.01 16.40 -20.25
CA PRO A 144 -1.16 16.98 -19.59
C PRO A 144 -2.45 16.44 -20.21
N GLY A 145 -3.45 16.11 -19.39
CA GLY A 145 -4.71 15.54 -19.87
C GLY A 145 -4.62 14.09 -20.39
N LEU A 146 -3.53 13.36 -20.14
CA LEU A 146 -3.51 11.91 -20.38
C LEU A 146 -4.63 11.22 -19.59
N GLU A 147 -5.54 10.56 -20.29
CA GLU A 147 -6.52 9.63 -19.74
C GLU A 147 -5.99 8.20 -19.82
N LEU A 148 -6.35 7.38 -18.84
CA LEU A 148 -5.98 5.96 -18.80
C LEU A 148 -7.05 5.14 -19.55
N SER A 149 -6.61 4.29 -20.47
CA SER A 149 -7.47 3.34 -21.19
C SER A 149 -6.92 1.92 -21.08
N PRO A 150 -7.75 0.88 -21.28
CA PRO A 150 -7.27 -0.51 -21.31
C PRO A 150 -6.16 -0.74 -22.35
N GLU A 151 -6.29 -0.18 -23.54
CA GLU A 151 -5.30 -0.28 -24.62
C GLU A 151 -3.99 0.41 -24.25
N PHE A 152 -4.08 1.58 -23.59
CA PHE A 152 -2.91 2.28 -23.08
C PHE A 152 -2.23 1.49 -21.94
N ALA A 153 -3.00 0.92 -21.02
CA ALA A 153 -2.48 0.09 -19.94
C ALA A 153 -1.77 -1.16 -20.48
N VAL A 154 -2.34 -1.86 -21.46
CA VAL A 154 -1.69 -2.97 -22.16
C VAL A 154 -0.40 -2.51 -22.85
N LYS A 155 -0.42 -1.33 -23.50
CA LYS A 155 0.76 -0.79 -24.16
C LYS A 155 1.91 -0.48 -23.19
N VAL A 156 1.66 0.12 -22.02
CA VAL A 156 2.76 0.39 -21.06
C VAL A 156 3.32 -0.91 -20.48
N GLN A 157 2.47 -1.92 -20.27
CA GLN A 157 2.87 -3.25 -19.81
C GLN A 157 3.80 -4.02 -20.76
N THR A 158 3.84 -3.70 -22.05
CA THR A 158 4.81 -4.29 -22.98
C THR A 158 6.16 -3.56 -22.99
N LEU A 159 6.25 -2.39 -22.37
CA LEU A 159 7.43 -1.52 -22.41
C LEU A 159 8.29 -1.61 -21.14
N ILE A 160 7.65 -1.69 -19.98
CA ILE A 160 8.32 -1.70 -18.67
C ILE A 160 7.73 -2.72 -17.70
N SER A 161 8.53 -3.06 -16.69
CA SER A 161 8.15 -3.91 -15.56
C SER A 161 8.68 -3.34 -14.25
N LEU A 162 7.85 -3.35 -13.20
CA LEU A 162 8.19 -2.92 -11.85
C LEU A 162 8.63 -4.11 -11.00
N ASN A 163 9.80 -4.01 -10.39
CA ASN A 163 10.35 -5.03 -9.51
C ASN A 163 10.50 -4.46 -8.11
N VAL A 164 10.04 -5.19 -7.09
CA VAL A 164 10.18 -4.75 -5.69
C VAL A 164 11.65 -4.81 -5.30
N ASP A 165 12.24 -3.64 -5.09
CA ASP A 165 13.56 -3.46 -4.50
C ASP A 165 13.42 -3.61 -2.98
N THR A 166 13.94 -4.72 -2.45
CA THR A 166 13.94 -4.98 -1.01
C THR A 166 15.20 -4.50 -0.29
N GLU A 167 16.20 -3.98 -1.02
CA GLU A 167 17.45 -3.46 -0.45
C GLU A 167 17.34 -1.98 -0.09
N VAL A 168 16.38 -1.25 -0.67
CA VAL A 168 16.06 0.16 -0.38
C VAL A 168 15.99 0.51 1.12
N ASP A 169 15.46 -0.39 1.95
CA ASP A 169 15.34 -0.15 3.39
C ASP A 169 16.71 -0.17 4.09
N ASP A 170 17.67 -0.98 3.63
CA ASP A 170 19.02 -1.00 4.19
C ASP A 170 19.79 0.26 3.78
N TYR A 171 19.64 0.73 2.53
CA TYR A 171 20.15 2.03 2.09
C TYR A 171 19.56 3.21 2.89
N THR A 172 18.28 3.10 3.24
CA THR A 172 17.60 4.08 4.11
C THR A 172 18.20 4.11 5.50
N ALA A 173 18.46 2.92 6.08
CA ALA A 173 19.10 2.78 7.38
C ALA A 173 20.51 3.38 7.38
N ASP A 174 21.35 3.00 6.42
CA ASP A 174 22.73 3.52 6.27
C ASP A 174 22.76 5.05 6.15
N SER A 175 21.83 5.62 5.38
CA SER A 175 21.69 7.07 5.22
C SER A 175 21.22 7.78 6.50
N PHE A 176 20.41 7.12 7.32
CA PHE A 176 19.83 7.69 8.56
C PHE A 176 20.78 7.60 9.76
N ILE A 177 21.53 6.51 9.91
CA ILE A 177 22.40 6.30 11.09
C ILE A 177 23.58 7.28 11.15
N VAL A 178 23.98 7.89 10.03
CA VAL A 178 25.07 8.90 9.96
C VAL A 178 24.62 10.33 10.30
N LEU A 179 23.33 10.52 10.60
CA LEU A 179 22.77 11.76 11.12
C LEU A 179 23.03 11.90 12.62
N THR A 180 23.14 13.14 13.11
CA THR A 180 23.15 13.43 14.55
C THR A 180 21.80 13.10 15.18
N LYS A 181 21.76 12.90 16.50
CA LYS A 181 20.51 12.55 17.19
C LYS A 181 19.40 13.61 17.01
N ALA A 182 19.78 14.89 16.94
CA ALA A 182 18.84 15.99 16.70
C ALA A 182 18.26 15.99 15.29
N GLU A 183 19.04 15.63 14.27
CA GLU A 183 18.58 15.42 12.89
C GLU A 183 17.68 14.17 12.80
N GLN A 184 18.09 13.05 13.42
CA GLN A 184 17.29 11.82 13.47
C GLN A 184 15.93 12.05 14.12
N ASP A 185 15.84 12.86 15.18
CA ASP A 185 14.56 13.14 15.84
C ASP A 185 13.58 13.96 14.98
N ARG A 186 14.04 14.56 13.85
CA ARG A 186 13.20 15.22 12.84
C ARG A 186 12.60 14.25 11.81
N LEU A 187 13.12 13.02 11.70
CA LEU A 187 12.79 12.12 10.60
C LEU A 187 12.18 10.80 11.10
N ASP A 188 11.27 10.21 10.32
CA ASP A 188 10.66 8.91 10.58
C ASP A 188 10.86 7.96 9.39
N PRO A 189 11.92 7.11 9.41
CA PRO A 189 12.16 6.12 8.38
C PRO A 189 11.03 5.09 8.29
N MET A 190 10.55 4.84 7.08
CA MET A 190 9.53 3.83 6.79
C MET A 190 10.14 2.63 6.07
N VAL A 191 9.65 1.44 6.39
CA VAL A 191 9.94 0.21 5.63
C VAL A 191 9.05 0.18 4.38
N THR A 192 9.63 0.27 3.19
CA THR A 192 8.90 0.19 1.91
C THR A 192 9.25 -1.06 1.10
N GLY A 193 10.46 -1.61 1.26
CA GLY A 193 11.00 -2.75 0.51
C GLY A 193 10.43 -4.11 0.91
N LEU A 194 9.11 -4.28 0.83
CA LEU A 194 8.38 -5.51 1.17
C LEU A 194 7.45 -5.96 0.03
N HIS A 195 7.59 -7.22 -0.40
CA HIS A 195 6.70 -7.82 -1.39
C HIS A 195 5.39 -8.28 -0.72
N LEU A 196 4.28 -7.61 -1.01
CA LEU A 196 3.04 -7.73 -0.21
C LEU A 196 2.35 -9.09 -0.33
N GLY A 197 2.53 -9.80 -1.44
CA GLY A 197 2.01 -11.17 -1.59
C GLY A 197 2.98 -12.27 -1.17
N SER A 198 4.16 -11.93 -0.60
CA SER A 198 5.09 -12.93 -0.06
C SER A 198 4.67 -13.37 1.34
N SER A 199 4.45 -14.68 1.54
CA SER A 199 4.14 -15.28 2.85
C SER A 199 5.18 -14.96 3.94
N PHE A 200 6.39 -14.57 3.56
CA PHE A 200 7.50 -14.21 4.46
C PHE A 200 7.62 -12.70 4.71
N ALA A 201 6.64 -11.87 4.32
CA ALA A 201 6.72 -10.42 4.47
C ALA A 201 6.86 -9.97 5.94
N ASP A 202 6.22 -10.66 6.88
CA ASP A 202 6.34 -10.43 8.32
C ASP A 202 7.75 -10.80 8.86
N MET A 203 8.28 -11.95 8.45
CA MET A 203 9.64 -12.38 8.74
C MET A 203 10.68 -11.40 8.17
N SER A 204 10.40 -10.85 6.98
CA SER A 204 11.26 -9.88 6.30
C SER A 204 11.26 -8.54 7.03
N LEU A 205 10.10 -8.06 7.46
CA LEU A 205 9.97 -6.88 8.33
C LEU A 205 10.79 -7.04 9.61
N PHE A 206 10.60 -8.13 10.37
CA PHE A 206 11.32 -8.34 11.62
C PHE A 206 12.84 -8.52 11.42
N LYS A 207 13.27 -9.12 10.30
CA LYS A 207 14.71 -9.17 9.92
C LYS A 207 15.28 -7.78 9.63
N LYS A 208 14.53 -6.90 8.94
CA LYS A 208 14.93 -5.51 8.69
C LYS A 208 15.07 -4.72 9.99
N MET A 209 14.11 -4.85 10.91
CA MET A 209 14.18 -4.25 12.26
C MET A 209 15.37 -4.80 13.08
N LEU A 210 15.64 -6.11 13.00
CA LEU A 210 16.72 -6.74 13.77
C LEU A 210 18.12 -6.32 13.27
N ARG A 211 18.27 -6.12 11.95
CA ARG A 211 19.52 -5.60 11.35
C ARG A 211 19.72 -4.11 11.64
N ASN A 212 18.63 -3.33 11.65
CA ASN A 212 18.66 -1.86 11.74
C ASN A 212 17.88 -1.36 12.98
N PRO A 213 18.27 -1.75 14.21
CA PRO A 213 17.57 -1.36 15.43
C PRO A 213 17.64 0.15 15.63
N GLY A 214 16.56 0.77 16.09
CA GLY A 214 16.52 2.22 16.29
C GLY A 214 16.14 3.05 15.06
N VAL A 215 16.07 2.45 13.86
CA VAL A 215 15.84 3.17 12.59
C VAL A 215 14.34 3.35 12.29
N PHE A 216 13.63 2.29 11.92
CA PHE A 216 12.28 2.43 11.33
C PHE A 216 11.21 2.80 12.36
N THR A 217 10.26 3.66 11.98
CA THR A 217 9.10 4.06 12.78
C THR A 217 7.81 3.39 12.29
N GLY A 218 7.67 3.19 10.98
CA GLY A 218 6.47 2.64 10.36
C GLY A 218 6.78 1.91 9.06
N ALA A 219 5.75 1.59 8.29
CA ALA A 219 5.90 0.98 6.96
C ALA A 219 5.03 1.70 5.93
N GLY A 220 5.44 1.56 4.66
CA GLY A 220 4.78 2.14 3.50
C GLY A 220 5.47 3.37 2.95
N GLU A 221 5.07 3.89 1.78
CA GLU A 221 3.84 3.55 1.03
C GLU A 221 3.78 2.10 0.53
N LEU A 222 2.84 1.32 1.07
CA LEU A 222 2.57 -0.05 0.63
C LEU A 222 1.42 -0.01 -0.38
N THR A 223 1.66 -0.49 -1.60
CA THR A 223 0.70 -0.38 -2.71
C THR A 223 -0.08 -1.69 -2.93
N LEU A 224 -1.40 -1.68 -2.70
CA LEU A 224 -2.29 -2.81 -2.96
C LEU A 224 -2.95 -2.73 -4.36
N ASN A 225 -3.84 -1.75 -4.56
CA ASN A 225 -4.47 -1.48 -5.85
C ASN A 225 -4.21 -0.03 -6.21
N LYS A 226 -3.44 0.19 -7.29
CA LYS A 226 -3.07 1.51 -7.81
C LYS A 226 -3.09 1.45 -9.33
N GLU A 227 -4.16 1.97 -9.92
CA GLU A 227 -4.37 2.31 -11.32
C GLU A 227 -3.59 1.42 -12.33
N LEU A 228 -2.58 2.00 -12.99
CA LEU A 228 -1.63 1.36 -13.89
C LEU A 228 -0.51 0.61 -13.15
N VAL A 229 -0.16 0.98 -11.92
CA VAL A 229 0.97 0.38 -11.18
C VAL A 229 0.73 -1.10 -10.87
N GLU A 230 -0.50 -1.48 -10.50
CA GLU A 230 -0.84 -2.89 -10.20
C GLU A 230 -0.50 -3.82 -11.37
N VAL A 231 -0.78 -3.39 -12.60
CA VAL A 231 -0.58 -4.22 -13.81
C VAL A 231 0.85 -4.18 -14.34
N LEU A 232 1.73 -3.35 -13.78
CA LEU A 232 3.13 -3.21 -14.19
C LEU A 232 4.12 -4.07 -13.37
N TYR A 233 3.71 -4.64 -12.23
CA TYR A 233 4.59 -5.55 -11.48
C TYR A 233 5.10 -6.73 -12.33
N ALA A 234 6.33 -7.16 -12.08
CA ALA A 234 6.93 -8.31 -12.76
C ALA A 234 6.17 -9.61 -12.47
N ASP A 235 5.92 -9.87 -11.18
CA ASP A 235 5.04 -10.96 -10.73
C ASP A 235 3.62 -10.44 -10.49
N LYS A 236 2.90 -10.22 -11.60
CA LYS A 236 1.49 -9.80 -11.58
C LYS A 236 0.57 -10.80 -10.89
N SER A 237 0.96 -12.07 -10.87
CA SER A 237 0.25 -13.13 -10.15
C SER A 237 0.42 -12.96 -8.64
N GLY A 238 1.67 -13.04 -8.16
CA GLY A 238 2.01 -13.21 -6.75
C GLY A 238 2.12 -11.94 -5.91
N GLN A 239 2.02 -10.73 -6.47
CA GLN A 239 1.84 -9.51 -5.67
C GLN A 239 0.43 -9.48 -5.02
N ALA A 240 0.25 -8.88 -3.85
CA ALA A 240 -1.09 -8.79 -3.24
C ALA A 240 -2.03 -7.84 -4.01
N SER A 241 -3.34 -8.13 -4.01
CA SER A 241 -4.42 -7.29 -4.52
C SER A 241 -5.70 -7.52 -3.73
N LEU A 242 -6.64 -6.56 -3.73
CA LEU A 242 -7.98 -6.76 -3.16
C LEU A 242 -8.92 -7.51 -4.11
N HIS A 243 -8.56 -7.68 -5.38
CA HIS A 243 -9.39 -8.31 -6.41
C HIS A 243 -8.77 -9.60 -6.94
N GLU A 244 -9.61 -10.58 -7.25
CA GLU A 244 -9.19 -11.83 -7.89
C GLU A 244 -8.59 -11.56 -9.28
N ARG A 245 -7.47 -12.22 -9.61
CA ARG A 245 -6.85 -12.14 -10.93
C ARG A 245 -6.67 -13.54 -11.53
N ALA A 246 -6.87 -13.66 -12.84
CA ALA A 246 -6.67 -14.91 -13.55
C ALA A 246 -5.18 -15.26 -13.62
N ILE A 247 -4.80 -16.43 -13.10
CA ILE A 247 -3.44 -16.95 -13.12
C ILE A 247 -3.33 -17.96 -14.28
N ILE A 248 -2.46 -17.68 -15.24
CA ILE A 248 -2.20 -18.56 -16.40
C ILE A 248 -0.82 -19.20 -16.22
N VAL A 249 -0.77 -20.52 -16.06
CA VAL A 249 0.48 -21.30 -16.00
C VAL A 249 0.40 -22.41 -17.04
N GLY A 250 1.03 -22.19 -18.20
CA GLY A 250 0.91 -23.09 -19.34
C GLY A 250 -0.49 -23.03 -19.98
N GLU A 251 -1.06 -24.19 -20.29
CA GLU A 251 -2.40 -24.31 -20.91
C GLU A 251 -3.54 -24.40 -19.87
N GLU A 252 -3.22 -24.51 -18.57
CA GLU A 252 -4.22 -24.58 -17.49
C GLU A 252 -4.37 -23.24 -16.77
N THR A 253 -5.62 -22.78 -16.63
CA THR A 253 -5.97 -21.65 -15.76
C THR A 253 -6.11 -22.14 -14.33
N MET A 254 -5.25 -21.65 -13.43
CA MET A 254 -5.47 -21.85 -12.00
C MET A 254 -6.72 -21.07 -11.55
N LYS A 255 -7.28 -21.46 -10.40
CA LYS A 255 -8.33 -20.65 -9.75
C LYS A 255 -7.81 -19.23 -9.53
N PRO A 256 -8.60 -18.19 -9.79
CA PRO A 256 -8.23 -16.83 -9.42
C PRO A 256 -7.90 -16.71 -7.93
N ASP A 257 -6.87 -15.94 -7.61
CA ASP A 257 -6.49 -15.58 -6.25
C ASP A 257 -6.17 -14.07 -6.20
N THR A 258 -6.20 -13.54 -5.00
CA THR A 258 -5.90 -12.16 -4.58
C THR A 258 -4.48 -12.03 -4.03
N HIS A 259 -3.90 -13.11 -3.49
CA HIS A 259 -2.67 -13.08 -2.69
C HIS A 259 -2.71 -12.08 -1.52
N ILE A 260 -3.91 -11.74 -1.01
CA ILE A 260 -4.09 -10.73 0.06
C ILE A 260 -3.76 -11.25 1.46
N GLY A 261 -3.75 -12.58 1.66
CA GLY A 261 -3.47 -13.23 2.94
C GLY A 261 -2.12 -12.83 3.56
N PRO A 262 -1.02 -12.88 2.80
CA PRO A 262 0.28 -12.34 3.22
C PRO A 262 0.30 -10.85 3.56
N ALA A 263 -0.42 -10.00 2.82
CA ALA A 263 -0.52 -8.57 3.15
C ALA A 263 -1.24 -8.35 4.50
N LYS A 264 -2.33 -9.10 4.77
CA LYS A 264 -3.01 -9.11 6.07
C LYS A 264 -2.10 -9.59 7.21
N GLN A 265 -1.27 -10.60 6.95
CA GLN A 265 -0.26 -11.10 7.89
C GLN A 265 0.80 -10.03 8.21
N LEU A 266 1.29 -9.30 7.19
CA LEU A 266 2.18 -8.16 7.38
C LEU A 266 1.52 -7.05 8.21
N MET A 267 0.24 -6.72 7.97
CA MET A 267 -0.46 -5.74 8.80
C MET A 267 -0.50 -6.17 10.26
N ALA A 268 -0.76 -7.44 10.55
CA ALA A 268 -0.73 -7.96 11.91
C ALA A 268 0.67 -7.81 12.56
N ALA A 269 1.75 -8.08 11.81
CA ALA A 269 3.12 -7.90 12.26
C ALA A 269 3.43 -6.44 12.63
N LEU A 270 3.03 -5.49 11.78
CA LEU A 270 3.17 -4.06 12.03
C LEU A 270 2.41 -3.62 13.29
N GLY A 271 1.15 -4.05 13.46
CA GLY A 271 0.36 -3.76 14.66
C GLY A 271 0.84 -4.48 15.94
N VAL A 272 1.62 -5.56 15.80
CA VAL A 272 2.34 -6.20 16.92
C VAL A 272 3.60 -5.39 17.28
N ALA A 273 4.36 -4.92 16.30
CA ALA A 273 5.50 -4.02 16.50
C ALA A 273 5.12 -2.61 17.00
N GLY A 274 3.85 -2.20 16.80
CA GLY A 274 3.39 -0.84 17.10
C GLY A 274 3.69 0.16 15.99
N MET A 275 3.93 -0.33 14.78
CA MET A 275 4.22 0.44 13.57
C MET A 275 2.92 0.81 12.84
N PRO A 276 2.68 2.08 12.49
CA PRO A 276 1.64 2.46 11.56
C PRO A 276 2.02 2.05 10.12
N ALA A 277 1.01 1.80 9.29
CA ALA A 277 1.18 1.43 7.88
C ALA A 277 0.55 2.48 6.96
N CYS A 278 1.35 3.15 6.13
CA CYS A 278 0.87 3.99 5.04
C CYS A 278 0.53 3.10 3.83
N ILE A 279 -0.72 3.14 3.36
CA ILE A 279 -1.21 2.28 2.28
C ILE A 279 -1.74 3.14 1.13
N HIS A 280 -1.21 2.86 -0.07
CA HIS A 280 -1.88 3.19 -1.31
C HIS A 280 -2.90 2.12 -1.65
N CYS A 281 -4.16 2.53 -1.71
CA CYS A 281 -5.22 1.78 -2.34
C CYS A 281 -6.15 2.80 -2.95
N ASP A 282 -6.31 2.81 -4.27
CA ASP A 282 -7.32 3.62 -4.92
C ASP A 282 -8.70 3.31 -4.33
N ILE A 283 -9.56 4.30 -4.16
CA ILE A 283 -10.95 4.08 -3.70
C ILE A 283 -11.82 3.44 -4.79
N GLY A 284 -11.52 3.74 -6.05
CA GLY A 284 -12.25 3.27 -7.22
C GLY A 284 -11.34 2.91 -8.38
N HIS A 285 -11.91 2.80 -9.56
CA HIS A 285 -11.22 2.59 -10.82
C HIS A 285 -11.25 3.86 -11.66
N TYR A 286 -10.29 4.03 -12.58
CA TYR A 286 -10.24 5.16 -13.51
C TYR A 286 -11.38 5.19 -14.55
N LEU A 287 -12.29 4.21 -14.52
CA LEU A 287 -13.50 4.13 -15.35
C LEU A 287 -14.80 4.33 -14.55
N ASP A 288 -14.72 4.47 -13.23
CA ASP A 288 -15.91 4.66 -12.39
C ASP A 288 -16.53 6.03 -12.71
N ALA A 289 -17.83 6.07 -13.02
CA ALA A 289 -18.53 7.33 -13.22
C ALA A 289 -18.76 8.03 -11.87
N PRO A 290 -18.96 9.37 -11.82
CA PRO A 290 -19.08 10.11 -10.55
C PRO A 290 -20.19 9.68 -9.58
N ASN A 291 -21.16 8.86 -10.02
CA ASN A 291 -22.23 8.33 -9.18
C ASN A 291 -22.15 6.80 -8.98
N ASP A 292 -21.17 6.13 -9.58
CA ASP A 292 -20.97 4.70 -9.40
C ASP A 292 -20.40 4.42 -7.99
N PRO A 293 -20.76 3.30 -7.34
CA PRO A 293 -20.09 2.88 -6.12
C PRO A 293 -18.60 2.63 -6.40
N PRO A 294 -17.65 3.28 -5.71
CA PRO A 294 -16.23 3.15 -6.02
C PRO A 294 -15.76 1.69 -5.91
N LYS A 295 -15.13 1.17 -6.96
CA LYS A 295 -14.82 -0.25 -7.14
C LYS A 295 -14.13 -0.92 -5.95
N ASN A 296 -13.23 -0.22 -5.26
CA ASN A 296 -12.37 -0.81 -4.24
C ASN A 296 -12.86 -0.53 -2.81
N LEU A 297 -13.75 0.43 -2.61
CA LEU A 297 -14.16 0.92 -1.29
C LEU A 297 -14.69 -0.20 -0.36
N ALA A 298 -15.55 -1.09 -0.89
CA ALA A 298 -16.11 -2.19 -0.12
C ALA A 298 -15.03 -3.23 0.28
N VAL A 299 -14.23 -3.70 -0.68
CA VAL A 299 -13.18 -4.70 -0.43
C VAL A 299 -12.04 -4.15 0.44
N PHE A 300 -11.73 -2.85 0.34
CA PHE A 300 -10.78 -2.20 1.25
C PHE A 300 -11.36 -2.05 2.66
N SER A 301 -12.65 -1.73 2.80
CA SER A 301 -13.33 -1.77 4.10
C SER A 301 -13.29 -3.17 4.73
N ASP A 302 -13.46 -4.23 3.94
CA ASP A 302 -13.37 -5.62 4.44
C ASP A 302 -11.93 -6.01 4.80
N PHE A 303 -10.93 -5.51 4.07
CA PHE A 303 -9.52 -5.63 4.44
C PHE A 303 -9.22 -4.96 5.78
N LEU A 304 -9.70 -3.73 6.02
CA LEU A 304 -9.51 -3.01 7.28
C LEU A 304 -10.25 -3.65 8.47
N ALA A 305 -11.40 -4.28 8.22
CA ALA A 305 -12.19 -4.98 9.24
C ALA A 305 -11.61 -6.33 9.67
N ASP A 306 -10.72 -6.92 8.86
CA ASP A 306 -10.11 -8.23 9.11
C ASP A 306 -9.41 -8.28 10.48
N GLU A 307 -9.55 -9.39 11.20
CA GLU A 307 -8.98 -9.56 12.54
C GLU A 307 -7.46 -9.36 12.60
N LYS A 308 -6.74 -9.69 11.51
CA LYS A 308 -5.30 -9.44 11.40
C LYS A 308 -4.97 -7.96 11.23
N VAL A 309 -5.82 -7.20 10.55
CA VAL A 309 -5.57 -5.80 10.14
C VAL A 309 -6.11 -4.79 11.14
N ARG A 310 -7.29 -5.04 11.73
CA ARG A 310 -8.04 -4.10 12.58
C ARG A 310 -7.29 -3.59 13.83
N HIS A 311 -6.17 -4.22 14.19
CA HIS A 311 -5.32 -3.86 15.33
C HIS A 311 -4.06 -3.05 14.94
N THR A 312 -4.00 -2.57 13.70
CA THR A 312 -2.91 -1.78 13.14
C THR A 312 -3.44 -0.40 12.74
N THR A 313 -2.67 0.65 13.01
CA THR A 313 -3.02 2.00 12.52
C THR A 313 -2.72 2.06 11.03
N ILE A 314 -3.74 2.31 10.22
CA ILE A 314 -3.60 2.44 8.77
C ILE A 314 -3.72 3.92 8.42
N VAL A 315 -2.71 4.47 7.76
CA VAL A 315 -2.76 5.77 7.09
C VAL A 315 -3.12 5.49 5.63
N TRP A 316 -4.34 5.82 5.23
CA TRP A 316 -4.78 5.69 3.85
C TRP A 316 -4.39 6.95 3.09
N ALA A 317 -3.50 6.78 2.11
CA ALA A 317 -2.91 7.88 1.36
C ALA A 317 -3.97 8.68 0.56
N HIS A 318 -3.61 9.92 0.22
CA HIS A 318 -4.25 10.70 -0.85
C HIS A 318 -5.76 10.91 -0.71
N ALA A 319 -6.18 11.39 0.45
CA ALA A 319 -7.56 11.75 0.79
C ALA A 319 -8.55 10.58 0.58
N GLY A 320 -8.07 9.35 0.85
CA GLY A 320 -8.75 8.10 0.61
C GLY A 320 -8.62 7.64 -0.83
N GLY A 321 -7.40 7.34 -1.27
CA GLY A 321 -7.17 6.66 -2.55
C GLY A 321 -7.59 7.45 -3.79
N LEU A 322 -7.48 8.78 -3.75
CA LEU A 322 -7.56 9.60 -4.95
C LEU A 322 -6.20 9.63 -5.65
N GLY A 323 -6.20 9.84 -6.96
CA GLY A 323 -4.96 9.91 -7.71
C GLY A 323 -5.08 10.66 -9.02
N ARG A 324 -4.04 10.55 -9.85
CA ARG A 324 -4.05 11.18 -11.18
C ARG A 324 -5.23 10.68 -12.02
N PHE A 325 -5.47 9.37 -12.03
CA PHE A 325 -6.51 8.75 -12.86
C PHE A 325 -7.79 8.42 -12.07
N VAL A 326 -7.71 8.20 -10.75
CA VAL A 326 -8.87 7.97 -9.89
C VAL A 326 -9.41 9.28 -9.33
N LYS A 327 -10.68 9.58 -9.66
CA LYS A 327 -11.37 10.82 -9.32
C LYS A 327 -12.29 10.62 -8.13
N GLN A 328 -12.53 11.69 -7.37
CA GLN A 328 -13.52 11.69 -6.30
C GLN A 328 -14.93 11.49 -6.88
N SER A 329 -15.73 10.63 -6.23
CA SER A 329 -17.15 10.50 -6.54
C SER A 329 -17.92 11.75 -6.09
N ASN A 330 -19.16 11.91 -6.56
CA ASN A 330 -20.10 12.91 -6.03
C ASN A 330 -20.49 12.65 -4.56
N ARG A 331 -20.09 11.50 -4.01
CA ARG A 331 -20.42 11.03 -2.65
C ARG A 331 -19.17 10.84 -1.78
N HIS A 332 -17.99 11.30 -2.24
CA HIS A 332 -16.70 11.03 -1.60
C HIS A 332 -16.68 11.42 -0.11
N MET A 333 -17.39 12.49 0.27
CA MET A 333 -17.52 12.90 1.67
C MET A 333 -18.27 11.84 2.50
N ASP A 334 -19.44 11.39 2.04
CA ASP A 334 -20.20 10.31 2.69
C ASP A 334 -19.34 9.04 2.79
N GLU A 335 -18.59 8.72 1.75
CA GLU A 335 -17.76 7.51 1.65
C GLU A 335 -16.63 7.55 2.68
N LEU A 336 -15.91 8.67 2.80
CA LEU A 336 -14.90 8.87 3.84
C LEU A 336 -15.49 8.93 5.26
N GLU A 337 -16.63 9.59 5.47
CA GLU A 337 -17.31 9.60 6.78
C GLU A 337 -17.68 8.18 7.23
N ASN A 338 -18.24 7.38 6.32
CA ASN A 338 -18.58 5.98 6.59
C ASN A 338 -17.33 5.13 6.88
N MET A 339 -16.22 5.37 6.19
CA MET A 339 -14.96 4.66 6.44
C MET A 339 -14.35 5.01 7.80
N LEU A 340 -14.27 6.30 8.14
CA LEU A 340 -13.76 6.75 9.45
C LEU A 340 -14.65 6.29 10.61
N ALA A 341 -15.96 6.24 10.42
CA ALA A 341 -16.90 5.75 11.43
C ALA A 341 -16.80 4.22 11.67
N LYS A 342 -16.53 3.43 10.61
CA LYS A 342 -16.38 1.97 10.72
C LYS A 342 -15.00 1.55 11.26
N HIS A 343 -13.95 2.29 10.91
CA HIS A 343 -12.56 1.86 11.11
C HIS A 343 -11.84 2.77 12.12
N PRO A 344 -11.94 2.49 13.43
CA PRO A 344 -11.38 3.34 14.49
C PRO A 344 -9.85 3.44 14.46
N ASN A 345 -9.15 2.67 13.62
CA ASN A 345 -7.69 2.77 13.40
C ASN A 345 -7.29 3.36 12.02
N LEU A 346 -8.26 3.83 11.22
CA LEU A 346 -8.03 4.48 9.92
C LEU A 346 -7.76 5.99 10.04
N VAL A 347 -6.66 6.44 9.49
CA VAL A 347 -6.24 7.85 9.41
C VAL A 347 -6.11 8.19 7.93
N LEU A 348 -6.44 9.42 7.54
CA LEU A 348 -6.26 9.88 6.15
C LEU A 348 -5.01 10.76 6.06
N ASP A 349 -4.19 10.50 5.06
CA ASP A 349 -3.19 11.46 4.57
C ASP A 349 -3.81 12.23 3.40
N ILE A 350 -3.64 13.55 3.30
CA ILE A 350 -4.14 14.38 2.18
C ILE A 350 -3.01 14.84 1.24
N SER A 351 -1.93 14.06 1.12
CA SER A 351 -0.81 14.36 0.23
C SER A 351 -1.14 14.35 -1.26
N TRP A 352 -0.13 14.70 -2.07
CA TRP A 352 -0.10 14.77 -3.53
C TRP A 352 -0.77 16.00 -4.13
N ASN A 353 -0.02 16.72 -4.96
CA ASN A 353 -0.46 17.96 -5.59
C ASN A 353 -1.65 17.74 -6.56
N GLU A 354 -1.75 16.56 -7.20
CA GLU A 354 -2.88 16.23 -8.08
C GLU A 354 -4.17 15.95 -7.28
N VAL A 355 -4.03 15.46 -6.04
CA VAL A 355 -5.12 15.31 -5.09
C VAL A 355 -5.51 16.69 -4.53
N ALA A 356 -4.53 17.52 -4.19
CA ALA A 356 -4.77 18.88 -3.71
C ALA A 356 -5.58 19.72 -4.69
N LYS A 357 -5.23 19.68 -5.99
CA LYS A 357 -6.02 20.25 -7.09
C LYS A 357 -7.46 19.74 -7.12
N GLN A 358 -7.62 18.43 -7.01
CA GLN A 358 -8.95 17.83 -6.97
C GLN A 358 -9.76 18.32 -5.77
N LEU A 359 -9.16 18.42 -4.59
CA LEU A 359 -9.77 18.88 -3.34
C LEU A 359 -10.18 20.36 -3.40
N THR A 360 -9.34 21.22 -3.97
CA THR A 360 -9.61 22.67 -4.09
C THR A 360 -10.52 23.04 -5.26
N GLY A 361 -10.88 22.08 -6.12
CA GLY A 361 -11.77 22.31 -7.25
C GLY A 361 -11.08 22.88 -8.49
N ASP A 362 -9.76 22.71 -8.62
CA ASP A 362 -9.02 23.09 -9.82
C ASP A 362 -9.60 22.42 -11.08
N GLY A 363 -9.70 23.19 -12.17
CA GLY A 363 -10.32 22.77 -13.43
C GLY A 363 -11.85 22.63 -13.43
N LEU A 364 -12.57 22.95 -12.34
CA LEU A 364 -14.03 23.01 -12.32
C LEU A 364 -14.56 24.40 -12.71
N ASP A 365 -15.87 24.48 -12.98
CA ASP A 365 -16.58 25.76 -12.96
C ASP A 365 -16.62 26.38 -11.55
N PRO A 366 -16.80 27.71 -11.41
CA PRO A 366 -16.70 28.39 -10.12
C PRO A 366 -17.73 27.94 -9.06
N GLU A 367 -18.91 27.48 -9.47
CA GLU A 367 -19.96 27.06 -8.54
C GLU A 367 -19.63 25.67 -7.97
N ALA A 368 -19.28 24.72 -8.84
CA ALA A 368 -18.84 23.38 -8.43
C ALA A 368 -17.51 23.42 -7.64
N ALA A 369 -16.57 24.28 -8.01
CA ALA A 369 -15.34 24.51 -7.25
C ALA A 369 -15.64 25.00 -5.82
N THR A 370 -16.54 25.98 -5.69
CA THR A 370 -16.97 26.52 -4.39
C THR A 370 -17.69 25.45 -3.55
N GLN A 371 -18.61 24.69 -4.15
CA GLN A 371 -19.31 23.60 -3.46
C GLN A 371 -18.32 22.54 -2.96
N ARG A 372 -17.38 22.12 -3.80
CA ARG A 372 -16.37 21.12 -3.44
C ARG A 372 -15.46 21.61 -2.32
N LEU A 373 -14.92 22.82 -2.44
CA LEU A 373 -14.06 23.42 -1.42
C LEU A 373 -14.79 23.52 -0.07
N ASN A 374 -16.06 23.93 -0.06
CA ASN A 374 -16.87 23.99 1.16
C ASN A 374 -17.12 22.60 1.78
N GLY A 375 -17.36 21.57 0.96
CA GLY A 375 -17.49 20.19 1.44
C GLY A 375 -16.21 19.70 2.14
N TRP A 376 -15.06 19.90 1.52
CA TRP A 376 -13.77 19.55 2.12
C TRP A 376 -13.46 20.37 3.38
N ILE A 377 -13.76 21.67 3.41
CA ILE A 377 -13.60 22.50 4.64
C ILE A 377 -14.46 21.94 5.79
N ALA A 378 -15.72 21.57 5.52
CA ALA A 378 -16.59 21.00 6.55
C ALA A 378 -16.05 19.65 7.07
N PHE A 379 -15.65 18.75 6.16
CA PHE A 379 -15.08 17.44 6.48
C PHE A 379 -13.76 17.54 7.27
N LEU A 380 -12.83 18.36 6.79
CA LEU A 380 -11.52 18.57 7.41
C LEU A 380 -11.63 19.19 8.81
N ASN A 381 -12.54 20.14 9.02
CA ASN A 381 -12.81 20.68 10.36
C ASN A 381 -13.37 19.59 11.30
N LYS A 382 -14.35 18.80 10.83
CA LYS A 382 -15.03 17.75 11.61
C LYS A 382 -14.13 16.57 11.99
N HIS A 383 -13.17 16.21 11.14
CA HIS A 383 -12.35 15.00 11.28
C HIS A 383 -10.85 15.26 11.47
N SER A 384 -10.44 16.50 11.76
CA SER A 384 -9.04 16.94 11.74
C SER A 384 -8.04 16.07 12.54
N GLU A 385 -8.42 15.51 13.69
CA GLU A 385 -7.57 14.61 14.50
C GLU A 385 -7.21 13.28 13.80
N ARG A 386 -7.91 12.96 12.70
CA ARG A 386 -7.79 11.75 11.89
C ARG A 386 -7.26 12.02 10.50
N ILE A 387 -6.76 13.23 10.27
CA ILE A 387 -6.26 13.69 8.98
C ILE A 387 -4.88 14.33 9.18
N MET A 388 -3.93 14.04 8.29
CA MET A 388 -2.59 14.62 8.29
C MET A 388 -2.21 15.15 6.90
N PHE A 389 -1.41 16.21 6.86
CA PHE A 389 -0.79 16.71 5.65
C PHE A 389 0.47 15.90 5.30
N GLY A 390 0.67 15.65 4.01
CA GLY A 390 1.93 15.23 3.41
C GLY A 390 2.15 15.93 2.07
N SER A 391 3.36 15.92 1.53
CA SER A 391 3.66 16.55 0.25
C SER A 391 3.40 15.60 -0.94
N ASP A 392 3.72 14.32 -0.78
CA ASP A 392 4.04 13.37 -1.85
C ASP A 392 5.08 13.96 -2.84
N ALA A 393 6.12 14.59 -2.28
CA ALA A 393 7.23 15.11 -3.06
C ALA A 393 8.14 13.95 -3.51
N LEU A 394 8.31 13.81 -4.83
CA LEU A 394 9.14 12.79 -5.46
C LEU A 394 10.53 13.34 -5.79
N ALA A 395 11.54 12.96 -4.99
CA ALA A 395 12.94 13.39 -5.11
C ALA A 395 13.10 14.92 -5.39
N PRO A 396 12.55 15.80 -4.53
CA PRO A 396 12.36 17.21 -4.84
C PRO A 396 13.67 17.97 -5.06
N GLN A 397 13.85 18.48 -6.27
CA GLN A 397 15.07 19.20 -6.65
C GLN A 397 15.19 20.60 -6.00
N SER A 398 14.07 21.24 -5.64
CA SER A 398 14.01 22.52 -4.93
C SER A 398 12.91 22.56 -3.86
N ASN A 399 12.94 23.57 -2.99
CA ASN A 399 11.92 23.78 -1.96
C ASN A 399 10.54 24.13 -2.56
N GLU A 400 10.50 24.74 -3.75
CA GLU A 400 9.27 25.01 -4.48
C GLU A 400 8.56 23.70 -4.87
N VAL A 401 9.31 22.69 -5.34
CA VAL A 401 8.76 21.37 -5.68
C VAL A 401 8.23 20.67 -4.43
N TRP A 402 8.99 20.67 -3.34
CA TRP A 402 8.57 20.05 -2.08
C TRP A 402 7.28 20.68 -1.52
N THR A 403 7.22 22.02 -1.47
CA THR A 403 6.08 22.75 -0.88
C THR A 403 4.92 22.96 -1.85
N ASN A 404 4.95 22.40 -3.05
CA ASN A 404 3.92 22.61 -4.07
C ASN A 404 2.52 22.21 -3.56
N THR A 405 2.40 21.03 -2.96
CA THR A 405 1.14 20.53 -2.37
C THR A 405 0.64 21.43 -1.24
N LEU A 406 1.52 21.87 -0.33
CA LEU A 406 1.17 22.80 0.76
C LEU A 406 0.66 24.15 0.22
N ARG A 407 1.33 24.68 -0.80
CA ARG A 407 0.93 25.92 -1.50
C ARG A 407 -0.42 25.77 -2.20
N THR A 408 -0.68 24.62 -2.86
CA THR A 408 -1.99 24.32 -3.47
C THR A 408 -3.11 24.34 -2.43
N TYR A 409 -2.85 23.90 -1.20
CA TYR A 409 -3.82 23.94 -0.10
C TYR A 409 -3.95 25.30 0.61
N SER A 410 -3.13 26.31 0.33
CA SER A 410 -3.10 27.59 1.07
C SER A 410 -4.48 28.19 1.34
N GLY A 411 -5.25 28.50 0.29
CA GLY A 411 -6.61 29.05 0.41
C GLY A 411 -7.67 28.12 1.01
N LEU A 412 -7.39 26.81 1.12
CA LEU A 412 -8.21 25.86 1.88
C LEU A 412 -7.83 25.93 3.38
N LEU A 413 -6.54 25.90 3.71
CA LEU A 413 -6.03 25.92 5.08
C LEU A 413 -6.37 27.23 5.81
N GLU A 414 -6.39 28.35 5.09
CA GLU A 414 -6.86 29.66 5.58
C GLU A 414 -8.33 29.66 6.03
N LYS A 415 -9.14 28.72 5.53
CA LYS A 415 -10.59 28.60 5.84
C LYS A 415 -10.90 27.53 6.89
N LEU A 416 -9.90 26.79 7.37
CA LEU A 416 -10.04 25.87 8.48
C LEU A 416 -10.02 26.59 9.83
N THR A 417 -10.63 26.00 10.85
CA THR A 417 -10.44 26.44 12.23
C THR A 417 -8.96 26.27 12.63
N ASP A 418 -8.50 27.08 13.58
CA ASP A 418 -7.11 26.99 14.07
C ASP A 418 -6.79 25.61 14.65
N GLU A 419 -7.75 24.99 15.33
CA GLU A 419 -7.67 23.61 15.82
C GLU A 419 -7.49 22.61 14.68
N ALA A 420 -8.35 22.66 13.66
CA ALA A 420 -8.29 21.73 12.54
C ALA A 420 -6.99 21.88 11.73
N ARG A 421 -6.58 23.13 11.48
CA ARG A 421 -5.33 23.45 10.79
C ARG A 421 -4.12 22.93 11.57
N ASN A 422 -4.06 23.13 12.89
CA ASN A 422 -3.00 22.63 13.77
C ASN A 422 -3.01 21.09 13.88
N ASN A 423 -4.17 20.45 13.86
CA ASN A 423 -4.28 18.99 13.87
C ASN A 423 -3.74 18.38 12.58
N ILE A 424 -4.20 18.87 11.42
CA ILE A 424 -3.81 18.39 10.10
C ILE A 424 -2.32 18.64 9.82
N LEU A 425 -1.82 19.84 10.13
CA LEU A 425 -0.42 20.18 9.86
C LEU A 425 0.56 19.58 10.87
N LEU A 426 0.16 19.34 12.14
CA LEU A 426 1.11 18.93 13.19
C LEU A 426 0.62 17.78 14.07
N LYS A 427 -0.53 17.93 14.77
CA LYS A 427 -0.86 17.02 15.89
C LYS A 427 -1.17 15.60 15.47
N THR A 428 -1.80 15.40 14.31
CA THR A 428 -2.08 14.04 13.81
C THR A 428 -0.78 13.31 13.45
N TYR A 429 0.19 13.99 12.81
CA TYR A 429 1.53 13.42 12.59
C TYR A 429 2.22 13.07 13.91
N GLU A 430 2.26 14.01 14.87
CA GLU A 430 2.89 13.80 16.18
C GLU A 430 2.28 12.61 16.94
N ARG A 431 0.95 12.45 16.86
CA ARG A 431 0.22 11.35 17.51
C ARG A 431 0.47 10.00 16.84
N ILE A 432 0.59 9.95 15.52
CA ILE A 432 0.74 8.70 14.76
C ILE A 432 2.21 8.28 14.63
N TYR A 433 3.05 9.06 13.96
CA TYR A 433 4.42 8.64 13.64
C TYR A 433 5.37 8.88 14.83
N VAL A 434 5.46 10.11 15.35
CA VAL A 434 6.34 10.39 16.52
C VAL A 434 5.90 9.58 17.75
N GLY A 435 4.59 9.40 17.94
CA GLY A 435 4.02 8.52 18.97
C GLY A 435 4.39 7.04 18.81
N ALA A 436 4.46 6.52 17.58
CA ALA A 436 4.83 5.13 17.31
C ALA A 436 6.27 4.81 17.74
N ARG A 437 7.21 5.76 17.59
CA ARG A 437 8.64 5.57 17.93
C ARG A 437 8.83 4.82 19.26
N ARG A 438 8.16 5.24 20.33
CA ARG A 438 8.24 4.61 21.67
C ARG A 438 7.83 3.14 21.65
N ASN A 439 6.74 2.81 20.95
CA ASN A 439 6.20 1.46 20.89
C ASN A 439 7.13 0.53 20.09
N VAL A 440 7.65 1.02 18.96
CA VAL A 440 8.59 0.28 18.12
C VAL A 440 9.90 0.03 18.86
N ARG A 441 10.48 1.03 19.53
CA ARG A 441 11.69 0.81 20.36
C ARG A 441 11.42 -0.10 21.57
N LYS A 442 10.21 -0.12 22.14
CA LYS A 442 9.86 -1.09 23.18
C LYS A 442 9.77 -2.52 22.61
N PHE A 443 9.24 -2.69 21.39
CA PHE A 443 9.20 -3.98 20.69
C PHE A 443 10.59 -4.49 20.31
N GLU A 444 11.43 -3.64 19.72
CA GLU A 444 12.82 -3.95 19.34
C GLU A 444 13.69 -4.37 20.54
N ASN A 445 13.50 -3.73 21.71
CA ASN A 445 14.31 -4.03 22.89
C ASN A 445 13.80 -5.23 23.69
N LEU A 446 12.48 -5.47 23.76
CA LEU A 446 11.91 -6.52 24.61
C LEU A 446 11.52 -7.78 23.84
N VAL A 447 10.90 -7.65 22.66
CA VAL A 447 10.29 -8.79 21.96
C VAL A 447 11.21 -9.37 20.89
N LEU A 448 11.77 -8.50 20.05
CA LEU A 448 12.58 -8.91 18.90
C LEU A 448 13.78 -9.83 19.25
N PRO A 449 14.50 -9.63 20.37
CA PRO A 449 15.60 -10.51 20.77
C PRO A 449 15.15 -11.92 21.14
N ASN A 450 13.89 -12.07 21.59
CA ASN A 450 13.28 -13.33 22.00
C ASN A 450 12.69 -14.15 20.82
N ILE A 451 12.58 -13.54 19.62
CA ILE A 451 12.12 -14.23 18.41
C ILE A 451 13.20 -14.36 17.33
N LYS A 452 14.39 -13.79 17.53
CA LYS A 452 15.48 -13.76 16.54
C LYS A 452 15.83 -15.14 15.97
N ASP A 453 15.87 -16.18 16.82
CA ASP A 453 16.29 -17.53 16.41
C ASP A 453 15.23 -18.16 15.50
N LYS A 454 13.94 -17.90 15.77
CA LYS A 454 12.81 -18.28 14.92
C LYS A 454 12.81 -17.56 13.57
N LEU A 455 13.33 -16.34 13.47
CA LEU A 455 13.48 -15.64 12.17
C LEU A 455 14.47 -16.37 11.25
N THR A 456 15.43 -17.11 11.81
CA THR A 456 16.43 -17.90 11.07
C THR A 456 16.13 -19.38 10.98
N ASP A 457 15.08 -19.86 11.66
CA ASP A 457 14.69 -21.27 11.66
C ASP A 457 14.02 -21.65 10.32
N PRO A 458 14.58 -22.58 9.54
CA PRO A 458 14.01 -22.98 8.25
C PRO A 458 12.71 -23.80 8.38
N THR A 459 12.25 -24.10 9.60
CA THR A 459 10.97 -24.78 9.88
C THR A 459 9.83 -23.83 10.24
N VAL A 460 10.10 -22.51 10.32
CA VAL A 460 9.11 -21.49 10.65
C VAL A 460 8.73 -20.71 9.39
N ASP A 461 7.64 -21.13 8.74
CA ASP A 461 7.16 -20.49 7.51
C ASP A 461 6.54 -19.09 7.74
N ALA A 462 5.87 -18.90 8.88
CA ALA A 462 5.25 -17.63 9.28
C ALA A 462 5.15 -17.54 10.81
N MET A 463 5.04 -16.32 11.34
CA MET A 463 4.89 -16.10 12.78
C MET A 463 3.42 -16.07 13.21
N ASP A 464 3.08 -16.75 14.31
CA ASP A 464 1.77 -16.59 14.95
C ASP A 464 1.68 -15.21 15.63
N MET A 465 1.01 -14.28 14.96
CA MET A 465 0.83 -12.90 15.46
C MET A 465 -0.10 -12.79 16.66
N ALA A 466 -1.00 -13.76 16.87
CA ALA A 466 -1.86 -13.76 18.05
C ALA A 466 -1.04 -14.18 19.28
N ALA A 467 -0.27 -15.26 19.17
CA ALA A 467 0.66 -15.69 20.21
C ALA A 467 1.75 -14.64 20.47
N LEU A 468 2.32 -14.02 19.42
CA LEU A 468 3.34 -12.98 19.55
C LEU A 468 2.80 -11.71 20.22
N ARG A 469 1.54 -11.34 19.96
CA ARG A 469 0.87 -10.22 20.65
C ARG A 469 0.72 -10.49 22.14
N ILE A 470 0.24 -11.68 22.52
CA ILE A 470 0.10 -12.09 23.92
C ILE A 470 1.48 -12.07 24.63
N PHE A 471 2.50 -12.62 23.99
CA PHE A 471 3.87 -12.65 24.53
C PHE A 471 4.47 -11.25 24.69
N ARG A 472 4.29 -10.36 23.70
CA ARG A 472 4.65 -8.94 23.80
C ARG A 472 3.96 -8.28 25.00
N ASP A 473 2.66 -8.50 25.16
CA ASP A 473 1.85 -7.82 26.17
C ASP A 473 2.24 -8.28 27.59
N GLN A 474 2.65 -9.55 27.76
CA GLN A 474 3.28 -10.06 28.99
C GLN A 474 4.61 -9.35 29.29
N LEU A 475 5.56 -9.35 28.34
CA LEU A 475 6.84 -8.65 28.49
C LEU A 475 6.66 -7.14 28.76
N TYR A 476 5.59 -6.55 28.25
CA TYR A 476 5.27 -5.13 28.46
C TYR A 476 4.72 -4.83 29.85
N ALA A 477 4.08 -5.79 30.51
CA ALA A 477 3.60 -5.70 31.88
C ALA A 477 4.74 -5.93 32.90
N ASP A 478 5.65 -6.85 32.60
CA ASP A 478 6.79 -7.17 33.46
C ASP A 478 7.92 -6.11 33.39
N SER A 479 7.95 -5.29 32.33
CA SER A 479 8.90 -4.19 32.20
C SER A 479 8.52 -2.99 33.08
N GLU A 480 9.45 -2.50 33.91
CA GLU A 480 9.36 -1.16 34.51
C GLU A 480 9.03 -0.10 33.44
N PRO A 481 8.22 0.93 33.75
CA PRO A 481 7.88 1.96 32.80
C PRO A 481 9.15 2.73 32.39
N LEU A 482 9.58 2.55 31.13
CA LEU A 482 10.71 3.26 30.52
C LEU A 482 10.72 4.73 30.95
N ALA A 483 11.78 5.13 31.67
CA ALA A 483 11.90 6.46 32.25
C ALA A 483 11.67 7.53 31.19
N SER A 484 10.69 8.40 31.43
CA SER A 484 10.30 9.41 30.45
C SER A 484 11.44 10.41 30.23
N THR A 485 12.06 10.39 29.06
CA THR A 485 12.76 11.57 28.55
C THR A 485 11.73 12.70 28.41
N ALA A 486 12.00 13.81 29.08
CA ALA A 486 10.98 14.79 29.40
C ALA A 486 10.61 15.71 28.21
N SER A 487 9.72 15.24 27.33
CA SER A 487 8.54 15.99 26.90
C SER A 487 7.64 15.15 26.00
N ASN A 488 6.53 14.66 26.56
CA ASN A 488 5.23 14.51 25.90
C ASN A 488 4.26 13.84 26.88
N ARG A 489 3.11 14.47 27.10
CA ARG A 489 2.04 13.90 27.92
C ARG A 489 1.56 12.63 27.23
N THR A 490 1.79 11.47 27.85
CA THR A 490 1.36 10.19 27.27
C THR A 490 -0.17 10.17 27.23
N ILE A 491 -0.75 10.06 26.03
CA ILE A 491 -2.16 9.66 25.88
C ILE A 491 -2.23 8.22 26.37
N THR A 492 -2.99 7.99 27.42
CA THR A 492 -3.13 6.68 28.05
C THR A 492 -4.35 5.94 27.50
N SER A 493 -4.53 4.66 27.87
CA SER A 493 -5.79 3.96 27.59
C SER A 493 -7.01 4.67 28.22
N GLU A 494 -6.81 5.42 29.31
CA GLU A 494 -7.88 6.20 29.96
C GLU A 494 -8.39 7.38 29.10
N ASP A 495 -7.64 7.79 28.07
CA ASP A 495 -8.07 8.83 27.14
C ASP A 495 -8.89 8.27 25.95
N TYR A 496 -8.77 6.96 25.65
CA TYR A 496 -9.72 6.26 24.76
C TYR A 496 -11.10 6.10 25.40
N ASP A 497 -11.16 5.92 26.72
CA ASP A 497 -12.41 5.78 27.49
C ASP A 497 -13.17 7.11 27.70
N ARG A 498 -12.64 8.24 27.22
CA ARG A 498 -13.21 9.59 27.45
C ARG A 498 -14.23 10.08 26.42
N CYS A 499 -14.64 9.22 25.47
CA CYS A 499 -15.60 9.59 24.42
C CYS A 499 -17.04 9.03 24.60
N ASP A 500 -17.38 8.39 25.73
CA ASP A 500 -18.76 7.92 25.99
C ASP A 500 -19.37 8.49 27.27
N ASP A 501 -19.94 9.69 27.14
CA ASP A 501 -20.59 10.42 28.23
C ASP A 501 -22.02 9.92 28.51
N ARG A 502 -22.15 8.70 29.06
CA ARG A 502 -23.44 8.15 29.56
C ARG A 502 -23.35 7.46 30.92
N LEU A 503 -23.75 8.22 31.95
CA LEU A 503 -23.89 7.89 33.38
C LEU A 503 -24.86 6.73 33.75
N LYS A 504 -24.93 5.64 32.99
CA LYS A 504 -25.76 4.45 33.32
C LYS A 504 -25.03 3.10 33.28
N GLY A 505 -23.82 3.01 32.72
CA GLY A 505 -23.09 1.73 32.61
C GLY A 505 -22.49 1.20 33.92
N ARG A 506 -21.94 2.06 34.79
CA ARG A 506 -21.11 1.64 35.95
C ARG A 506 -21.81 0.68 36.93
N ALA A 507 -23.11 0.85 37.19
CA ALA A 507 -23.86 -0.05 38.07
C ALA A 507 -24.11 -1.43 37.43
N MET A 508 -24.26 -1.48 36.10
CA MET A 508 -24.47 -2.73 35.36
C MET A 508 -23.16 -3.51 35.22
N VAL A 509 -22.05 -2.85 34.91
CA VAL A 509 -20.72 -3.47 34.85
C VAL A 509 -20.30 -4.02 36.20
N ALA A 510 -20.45 -3.26 37.29
CA ALA A 510 -20.17 -3.74 38.65
C ALA A 510 -21.02 -4.97 39.04
N LYS A 511 -22.26 -5.06 38.55
CA LYS A 511 -23.11 -6.24 38.73
C LYS A 511 -22.61 -7.43 37.91
N VAL A 512 -22.28 -7.23 36.63
CA VAL A 512 -21.77 -8.29 35.73
C VAL A 512 -20.45 -8.86 36.24
N VAL A 513 -19.52 -8.02 36.69
CA VAL A 513 -18.26 -8.47 37.32
C VAL A 513 -18.56 -9.34 38.55
N LYS A 514 -19.45 -8.91 39.45
CA LYS A 514 -19.80 -9.66 40.65
C LYS A 514 -20.55 -10.98 40.37
N ASP A 515 -21.32 -11.03 39.28
CA ASP A 515 -21.99 -12.25 38.84
C ASP A 515 -20.99 -13.22 38.14
N LEU A 516 -19.97 -12.70 37.43
CA LEU A 516 -18.85 -13.49 36.89
C LEU A 516 -17.93 -14.04 37.98
N GLU A 517 -17.60 -13.26 39.02
CA GLU A 517 -16.84 -13.71 40.19
C GLU A 517 -17.54 -14.90 40.88
N LYS A 518 -18.87 -14.82 41.04
CA LYS A 518 -19.68 -15.93 41.56
C LYS A 518 -19.67 -17.14 40.63
N ALA A 519 -19.78 -16.95 39.32
CA ALA A 519 -19.73 -18.04 38.35
C ALA A 519 -18.38 -18.77 38.41
N ASN A 520 -17.26 -18.03 38.45
CA ASN A 520 -15.92 -18.60 38.60
C ASN A 520 -15.75 -19.34 39.94
N ALA A 521 -16.27 -18.83 41.05
CA ALA A 521 -16.24 -19.52 42.33
C ALA A 521 -17.03 -20.86 42.32
N ILE A 522 -18.14 -20.93 41.57
CA ILE A 522 -18.92 -22.16 41.38
C ILE A 522 -18.15 -23.15 40.49
N ILE A 523 -17.54 -22.68 39.40
CA ILE A 523 -16.72 -23.49 38.49
C ILE A 523 -15.52 -24.08 39.23
N GLN A 524 -14.81 -23.28 40.04
CA GLN A 524 -13.67 -23.75 40.81
C GLN A 524 -14.08 -24.86 41.80
N ARG A 525 -15.15 -24.65 42.58
CA ARG A 525 -15.66 -25.68 43.49
C ARG A 525 -16.04 -26.98 42.75
N LYS A 526 -16.60 -26.87 41.55
CA LYS A 526 -16.92 -28.05 40.71
C LYS A 526 -15.68 -28.77 40.19
N ASN A 527 -14.62 -28.03 39.84
CA ASN A 527 -13.34 -28.62 39.47
C ASN A 527 -12.68 -29.34 40.65
N ASP A 528 -12.76 -28.77 41.86
CA ASP A 528 -12.25 -29.39 43.09
C ASP A 528 -13.03 -30.67 43.44
N GLU A 529 -14.36 -30.67 43.30
CA GLU A 529 -15.21 -31.86 43.44
C GLU A 529 -14.86 -32.96 42.42
N ILE A 530 -14.62 -32.59 41.15
CA ILE A 530 -14.18 -33.52 40.10
C ILE A 530 -12.79 -34.08 40.42
N GLY A 531 -11.87 -33.27 40.94
CA GLY A 531 -10.55 -33.70 41.41
C GLY A 531 -10.67 -34.76 42.51
N ALA A 532 -11.46 -34.49 43.54
CA ALA A 532 -11.70 -35.42 44.64
C ALA A 532 -12.36 -36.73 44.17
N LEU A 533 -13.27 -36.67 43.19
CA LEU A 533 -13.88 -37.86 42.59
C LEU A 533 -12.85 -38.70 41.80
N LYS A 534 -11.95 -38.06 41.03
CA LYS A 534 -10.86 -38.75 40.33
C LYS A 534 -9.90 -39.44 41.31
N THR A 535 -9.55 -38.80 42.42
CA THR A 535 -8.73 -39.42 43.48
C THR A 535 -9.42 -40.63 44.11
N ARG A 536 -10.75 -40.55 44.35
CA ARG A 536 -11.52 -41.68 44.89
C ARG A 536 -11.70 -42.83 43.89
N LEU A 537 -11.77 -42.53 42.58
CA LEU A 537 -11.83 -43.53 41.53
C LEU A 537 -10.49 -44.30 41.41
N ALA A 538 -9.35 -43.58 41.42
CA ALA A 538 -8.03 -44.20 41.42
C ALA A 538 -7.77 -45.09 42.67
N LEU A 539 -8.36 -44.75 43.82
CA LEU A 539 -8.36 -45.60 45.01
C LEU A 539 -9.24 -46.85 44.89
N PHE A 540 -10.29 -46.82 44.07
CA PHE A 540 -11.15 -47.97 43.78
C PHE A 540 -10.53 -48.92 42.76
N GLU A 541 -9.81 -48.38 41.76
CA GLU A 541 -9.10 -49.15 40.73
C GLU A 541 -7.84 -49.85 41.29
N GLY A 542 -7.37 -49.47 42.49
CA GLY A 542 -6.25 -50.10 43.19
C GLY A 542 -6.60 -51.28 44.11
N LEU A 543 -7.85 -51.74 44.14
CA LEU A 543 -8.29 -52.88 44.97
C LEU A 543 -8.40 -54.17 44.16
N GLU A 544 -7.35 -54.99 44.19
CA GLU A 544 -7.38 -56.35 43.65
C GLU A 544 -8.40 -57.23 44.41
N VAL A 545 -9.31 -57.87 43.68
CA VAL A 545 -10.24 -58.87 44.21
C VAL A 545 -9.86 -60.25 43.68
N ALA A 546 -9.52 -61.18 44.58
CA ALA A 546 -9.23 -62.57 44.23
C ALA A 546 -10.48 -63.31 43.71
N GLY A 547 -10.32 -64.13 42.67
CA GLY A 547 -11.40 -64.91 42.04
C GLY A 547 -11.93 -66.08 42.88
N PRO A 548 -12.93 -66.84 42.36
CA PRO A 548 -12.52 -68.01 41.54
C PRO A 548 -13.48 -68.45 40.38
N SER A 549 -12.85 -69.05 39.36
CA SER A 549 -13.27 -70.08 38.39
C SER A 549 -14.75 -70.48 38.13
N GLY A 550 -15.15 -70.54 36.84
CA GLY A 550 -16.26 -71.39 36.34
C GLY A 550 -16.58 -71.23 34.83
N ARG A 551 -16.50 -72.31 34.03
CA ARG A 551 -16.83 -72.45 32.57
C ARG A 551 -18.31 -72.89 32.35
N PRO A 552 -18.88 -73.09 31.11
CA PRO A 552 -18.45 -72.74 29.73
C PRO A 552 -19.55 -72.06 28.83
N GLN A 553 -19.24 -71.77 27.55
CA GLN A 553 -20.22 -71.48 26.45
C GLN A 553 -20.66 -72.78 25.70
N PRO A 554 -21.73 -72.77 24.87
CA PRO A 554 -21.70 -72.32 23.45
C PRO A 554 -22.94 -71.43 23.09
N GLU A 555 -23.37 -71.07 21.85
CA GLU A 555 -22.95 -71.34 20.45
C GLU A 555 -23.38 -70.17 19.48
N VAL A 556 -23.39 -70.36 18.14
CA VAL A 556 -23.65 -69.34 17.06
C VAL A 556 -24.52 -69.98 15.94
N PRO A 557 -25.56 -69.34 15.32
CA PRO A 557 -25.37 -68.65 14.00
C PRO A 557 -26.37 -67.54 13.52
N GLU A 558 -25.79 -66.62 12.71
CA GLU A 558 -26.27 -65.89 11.51
C GLU A 558 -27.61 -65.10 11.40
N ALA A 559 -27.61 -64.15 10.44
CA ALA A 559 -28.58 -63.05 10.24
C ALA A 559 -29.67 -63.32 9.19
N PRO A 560 -30.64 -62.40 8.99
CA PRO A 560 -30.63 -61.61 7.74
C PRO A 560 -31.09 -60.12 7.87
N GLU A 561 -31.17 -59.43 6.73
CA GLU A 561 -31.27 -57.96 6.55
C GLU A 561 -32.66 -57.29 6.74
N ALA A 562 -32.68 -55.96 6.58
CA ALA A 562 -33.75 -54.99 6.87
C ALA A 562 -35.01 -55.06 5.94
N PRO A 563 -36.10 -54.33 6.28
CA PRO A 563 -36.23 -52.95 5.76
C PRO A 563 -36.89 -51.92 6.71
N ALA A 564 -36.94 -50.65 6.27
CA ALA A 564 -37.38 -49.48 7.02
C ALA A 564 -38.92 -49.30 7.14
N PRO A 565 -39.42 -48.52 8.13
CA PRO A 565 -40.83 -48.16 8.25
C PRO A 565 -41.19 -46.77 7.66
N VAL A 566 -42.43 -46.67 7.16
CA VAL A 566 -43.05 -45.44 6.63
C VAL A 566 -44.12 -44.90 7.59
N ILE A 567 -44.07 -43.59 7.84
CA ILE A 567 -45.14 -42.61 8.18
C ILE A 567 -46.48 -43.12 8.77
N ALA A 568 -46.90 -42.49 9.89
CA ALA A 568 -48.31 -42.32 10.27
C ALA A 568 -48.58 -40.91 10.84
N GLN A 569 -49.79 -40.38 10.69
CA GLN A 569 -50.18 -38.98 10.96
C GLN A 569 -51.23 -38.81 12.08
N ALA A 570 -51.21 -37.66 12.78
CA ALA A 570 -52.35 -36.90 13.34
C ALA A 570 -51.82 -35.49 13.74
N ALA A 571 -52.34 -34.31 13.35
CA ALA A 571 -53.71 -33.74 13.43
C ALA A 571 -54.11 -33.47 14.92
N VAL A 572 -54.58 -32.29 15.38
CA VAL A 572 -55.48 -31.27 14.78
C VAL A 572 -55.33 -29.84 15.40
N ALA A 573 -55.41 -28.80 14.53
CA ALA A 573 -55.91 -27.39 14.66
C ALA A 573 -55.51 -26.36 15.76
N GLY A 574 -55.43 -25.08 15.33
CA GLY A 574 -55.44 -23.88 16.19
C GLY A 574 -55.04 -22.52 15.56
N THR A 575 -55.74 -22.01 14.54
CA THR A 575 -55.61 -20.63 13.96
C THR A 575 -56.80 -19.74 14.38
N PRO A 576 -56.80 -18.38 14.33
CA PRO A 576 -56.41 -17.49 13.20
C PRO A 576 -55.78 -16.12 13.66
N PRO A 577 -55.74 -15.00 12.88
CA PRO A 577 -55.91 -14.77 11.43
C PRO A 577 -54.71 -14.08 10.72
N GLN A 578 -54.77 -13.98 9.37
CA GLN A 578 -53.83 -13.22 8.51
C GLN A 578 -54.44 -11.92 7.95
N PRO A 579 -53.61 -11.00 7.46
CA PRO A 579 -53.92 -10.14 6.32
C PRO A 579 -53.18 -10.56 5.02
N GLN A 580 -53.98 -10.99 4.04
CA GLN A 580 -53.85 -10.88 2.57
C GLN A 580 -52.46 -10.88 1.88
N ARG A 581 -52.25 -11.89 1.01
CA ARG A 581 -51.22 -11.93 -0.05
C ARG A 581 -51.71 -11.27 -1.34
N THR A 582 -50.83 -10.52 -2.01
CA THR A 582 -50.90 -10.27 -3.47
C THR A 582 -49.88 -11.13 -4.24
N LYS A 583 -50.11 -11.29 -5.54
CA LYS A 583 -49.56 -12.35 -6.41
C LYS A 583 -48.08 -12.14 -6.77
N THR A 584 -47.27 -13.19 -6.72
CA THR A 584 -45.94 -13.28 -7.35
C THR A 584 -46.01 -13.97 -8.73
N PRO A 585 -45.23 -13.54 -9.74
CA PRO A 585 -45.14 -14.22 -11.05
C PRO A 585 -44.15 -15.40 -11.05
N ARG A 586 -44.20 -16.22 -12.12
CA ARG A 586 -43.24 -17.32 -12.38
C ARG A 586 -41.83 -16.80 -12.72
N PRO A 587 -40.77 -17.58 -12.47
CA PRO A 587 -39.44 -17.27 -12.99
C PRO A 587 -39.34 -17.57 -14.50
N LEU A 588 -38.58 -16.72 -15.20
CA LEU A 588 -38.13 -16.92 -16.58
C LEU A 588 -36.72 -17.58 -16.58
N PRO A 589 -36.32 -18.28 -17.67
CA PRO A 589 -35.06 -19.00 -17.71
C PRO A 589 -33.84 -18.06 -17.84
N ALA A 590 -32.69 -18.51 -17.33
CA ALA A 590 -31.43 -17.78 -17.40
C ALA A 590 -30.93 -17.61 -18.85
N GLN A 591 -30.35 -16.45 -19.14
CA GLN A 591 -29.59 -16.18 -20.37
C GLN A 591 -28.10 -16.10 -20.03
N GLU A 592 -27.27 -16.83 -20.77
CA GLU A 592 -25.81 -16.72 -20.71
C GLU A 592 -25.31 -15.44 -21.41
N PRO A 593 -24.17 -14.83 -20.99
CA PRO A 593 -23.65 -13.64 -21.64
C PRO A 593 -23.02 -13.93 -23.02
N GLN A 594 -23.64 -13.44 -24.09
CA GLN A 594 -23.19 -13.65 -25.48
C GLN A 594 -21.86 -12.95 -25.87
N LEU A 595 -21.22 -12.21 -24.97
CA LEU A 595 -20.01 -11.42 -25.25
C LEU A 595 -18.76 -12.28 -25.53
N ALA A 596 -18.65 -13.48 -24.95
CA ALA A 596 -17.47 -14.35 -25.16
C ALA A 596 -17.38 -14.98 -26.55
N ARG A 597 -18.50 -15.06 -27.31
CA ARG A 597 -18.50 -15.67 -28.66
C ARG A 597 -18.22 -14.68 -29.79
N GLN A 598 -18.45 -13.38 -29.59
CA GLN A 598 -18.21 -12.37 -30.63
C GLN A 598 -16.72 -12.06 -30.81
N ALA A 599 -15.91 -12.16 -29.76
CA ALA A 599 -14.45 -11.98 -29.83
C ALA A 599 -13.75 -13.04 -30.69
N LEU A 600 -14.24 -14.29 -30.69
CA LEU A 600 -13.62 -15.41 -31.41
C LEU A 600 -13.98 -15.44 -32.91
N GLN A 601 -15.13 -14.90 -33.30
CA GLN A 601 -15.58 -14.87 -34.71
C GLN A 601 -14.92 -13.76 -35.54
N ALA A 602 -14.44 -12.68 -34.91
CA ALA A 602 -13.78 -11.57 -35.60
C ALA A 602 -12.38 -11.92 -36.14
N GLN A 603 -11.72 -12.96 -35.63
CA GLN A 603 -10.39 -13.40 -36.12
C GLN A 603 -10.42 -14.28 -37.38
N GLN A 604 -11.60 -14.73 -37.84
CA GLN A 604 -11.70 -15.72 -38.93
C GLN A 604 -12.17 -15.17 -40.30
N THR A 605 -12.42 -13.87 -40.43
CA THR A 605 -13.12 -13.28 -41.61
C THR A 605 -12.37 -12.20 -42.38
N MET A 606 -11.07 -11.97 -42.17
CA MET A 606 -10.26 -11.12 -43.05
C MET A 606 -9.01 -11.84 -43.56
N GLY A 607 -9.08 -12.30 -44.81
CA GLY A 607 -7.96 -12.91 -45.51
C GLY A 607 -7.26 -11.95 -46.49
N LEU A 608 -5.96 -12.20 -46.65
CA LEU A 608 -5.12 -11.88 -47.82
C LEU A 608 -4.69 -10.42 -48.07
N VAL A 609 -3.48 -10.12 -47.59
CA VAL A 609 -2.37 -9.71 -48.49
C VAL A 609 -1.13 -10.55 -48.13
N ARG A 610 -0.49 -11.19 -49.12
CA ARG A 610 0.78 -11.91 -48.96
C ARG A 610 1.97 -11.00 -49.27
N PRO A 611 3.04 -11.00 -48.45
CA PRO A 611 4.41 -10.76 -48.90
C PRO A 611 5.14 -12.09 -49.20
N ALA A 612 6.29 -12.00 -49.87
CA ALA A 612 7.02 -13.14 -50.43
C ALA A 612 7.79 -13.98 -49.40
N ALA A 613 8.06 -15.25 -49.75
CA ALA A 613 8.81 -16.18 -48.92
C ALA A 613 10.34 -15.95 -48.98
N PRO A 614 11.06 -15.97 -47.84
CA PRO A 614 12.50 -16.14 -47.83
C PRO A 614 12.90 -17.62 -47.93
N GLN A 615 14.11 -17.88 -48.45
CA GLN A 615 14.68 -19.23 -48.60
C GLN A 615 15.21 -19.83 -47.28
N PRO A 616 15.37 -21.17 -47.18
CA PRO A 616 15.70 -21.82 -45.91
C PRO A 616 17.18 -21.69 -45.53
N SER A 617 17.45 -21.16 -44.33
CA SER A 617 18.77 -21.23 -43.70
C SER A 617 18.92 -22.51 -42.86
N VAL A 618 20.03 -23.21 -43.10
CA VAL A 618 20.44 -24.49 -42.52
C VAL A 618 20.47 -24.51 -40.98
N GLY A 619 20.06 -25.62 -40.37
CA GLY A 619 20.70 -26.12 -39.15
C GLY A 619 19.99 -25.94 -37.80
N GLY A 620 18.76 -26.42 -37.65
CA GLY A 620 18.12 -26.60 -36.34
C GLY A 620 17.46 -27.98 -36.21
N LEU A 621 17.95 -28.83 -35.31
CA LEU A 621 17.29 -30.09 -34.97
C LEU A 621 15.95 -29.81 -34.25
N SER A 622 14.92 -30.60 -34.55
CA SER A 622 13.62 -30.41 -33.90
C SER A 622 13.69 -30.76 -32.41
N ILE A 623 12.72 -30.26 -31.63
CA ILE A 623 12.59 -30.62 -30.20
C ILE A 623 12.46 -32.14 -30.03
N GLN A 624 11.81 -32.85 -30.95
CA GLN A 624 11.71 -34.31 -30.91
C GLN A 624 13.04 -35.02 -31.15
N ASP A 625 13.91 -34.47 -32.01
CA ASP A 625 15.25 -35.04 -32.25
C ASP A 625 16.14 -34.86 -31.02
N ARG A 626 16.08 -33.70 -30.36
CA ARG A 626 16.76 -33.46 -29.06
C ARG A 626 16.27 -34.39 -27.96
N ILE A 627 14.95 -34.63 -27.86
CA ILE A 627 14.40 -35.59 -26.89
C ILE A 627 14.91 -37.00 -27.17
N ARG A 628 14.97 -37.41 -28.44
CA ARG A 628 15.48 -38.73 -28.85
C ARG A 628 16.98 -38.89 -28.59
N GLU A 629 17.76 -37.82 -28.76
CA GLU A 629 19.19 -37.82 -28.40
C GLU A 629 19.42 -37.97 -26.89
N LEU A 630 18.64 -37.25 -26.07
CA LEU A 630 18.71 -37.35 -24.60
C LEU A 630 18.32 -38.74 -24.09
N GLN A 631 17.28 -39.35 -24.67
CA GLN A 631 16.87 -40.72 -24.36
C GLN A 631 17.97 -41.75 -24.71
N ASN A 632 18.63 -41.59 -25.86
CA ASN A 632 19.72 -42.48 -26.29
C ASN A 632 21.00 -42.33 -25.45
N ARG A 633 21.15 -41.27 -24.65
CA ARG A 633 22.28 -41.06 -23.73
C ARG A 633 22.04 -41.65 -22.33
N GLY A 634 20.92 -42.33 -22.09
CA GLY A 634 20.68 -43.10 -20.86
C GLY A 634 20.44 -42.26 -19.60
N LEU A 635 20.20 -40.95 -19.73
CA LEU A 635 19.89 -40.06 -18.62
C LEU A 635 18.41 -40.17 -18.27
N ASN A 636 18.11 -40.88 -17.18
CA ASN A 636 16.77 -40.95 -16.62
C ASN A 636 16.41 -39.69 -15.83
N ARG A 637 15.11 -39.38 -15.84
CA ARG A 637 14.48 -38.15 -15.37
C ARG A 637 14.93 -37.67 -13.98
N GLY A 638 15.27 -36.38 -13.92
CA GLY A 638 15.03 -35.48 -12.79
C GLY A 638 14.30 -34.26 -13.34
#